data_AF-A0A8D2KFP3-F1
#
_entry.id   AF-A0A8D2KFP3-F1
#
_cell.length_a   1.000
_cell.length_b   1.000
_cell.length_c   1.000
_cell.angle_alpha   90.00
_cell.angle_beta   90.00
_cell.angle_gamma   90.00
#
_symmetry.space_group_name_H-M   'P 1'
#
loop_
_entity.id
_entity.type
_entity.pdbx_description
1 polymer ?
#
loop_
_entity_poly.entity_id
_entity_poly.type
_entity_poly.pdbx_seq_one_letter_code
_entity_poly.pdbx_strand_id
1 'polypeptide(L)'
;MRLTRKRFCSFLIALYCLFSLYAAYLVFFGHRSRVPTATSRGFRKGAAPARERRGREQSTLGSEEWNPWEEDEKNEQQRRVKTSLQILNKPKGKTDHSIQIWGKAAIGLYLWEHIFEGLLDPTDVTAQWREGKSIVGNTHYSFLTGPSVVPGYFPIDTGNVVLVLNGREKAKISHATQWLFFAQTLMKTQKLQHLAVVLLGNELCDNDWILKFLKKNGGFVELLFITYDSPWINDVDIFQWPLGVATYRNFPVVEASWSMLHDERPYLCNFLGTVYENSSRQALMNILKQDGNDKLCWISARQQWQPQETNVSLKNYQDALLHSDLTLCPVGVNTECYRIYEACSYGSIPVVEDVMTGGNCGNSSVHHNAPLQLLKSRGAPFIFIKNWKELPAILEKEKTIVLQEKIQRRKELLQWYQHFKTELKMKFTDVLENSFLMNNKH
;
A
#
# COMPACT_ATOMS: atom_id res chain seq x y z
N MET A 1 -40.87 -34.62 38.95
CA MET A 1 -40.42 -33.86 37.76
C MET A 1 -38.88 -33.65 37.63
N ARG A 2 -38.01 -34.43 38.29
CA ARG A 2 -36.53 -34.28 38.15
C ARG A 2 -35.86 -35.25 37.18
N LEU A 3 -36.49 -36.39 36.87
CA LEU A 3 -35.90 -37.42 35.99
C LEU A 3 -35.94 -37.07 34.49
N THR A 4 -36.95 -36.30 34.05
CA THR A 4 -37.13 -35.91 32.64
C THR A 4 -36.15 -34.83 32.19
N ARG A 5 -35.74 -33.93 33.09
CA ARG A 5 -34.82 -32.82 32.77
C ARG A 5 -33.38 -33.29 32.54
N LYS A 6 -32.90 -34.28 33.31
CA LYS A 6 -31.54 -34.84 33.12
C LYS A 6 -31.41 -35.58 31.79
N ARG A 7 -32.45 -36.33 31.38
CA ARG A 7 -32.46 -37.03 30.08
C ARG A 7 -32.47 -36.04 28.92
N PHE A 8 -33.21 -34.93 29.04
CA PHE A 8 -33.25 -33.88 28.03
C PHE A 8 -31.92 -33.12 27.91
N CYS A 9 -31.28 -32.78 29.04
CA CYS A 9 -29.95 -32.15 29.03
C CYS A 9 -28.89 -33.09 28.44
N SER A 10 -28.93 -34.39 28.78
CA SER A 10 -27.99 -35.36 28.23
C SER A 10 -28.18 -35.54 26.71
N PHE A 11 -29.43 -35.47 26.22
CA PHE A 11 -29.73 -35.49 24.80
C PHE A 11 -29.20 -34.25 24.08
N LEU A 12 -29.37 -33.05 24.67
CA LEU A 12 -28.83 -31.80 24.10
C LEU A 12 -27.31 -31.78 24.05
N ILE A 13 -26.63 -32.30 25.08
CA ILE A 13 -25.17 -32.42 25.09
C ILE A 13 -24.70 -33.41 24.01
N ALA A 14 -25.37 -34.55 23.86
CA ALA A 14 -25.06 -35.51 22.81
C ALA A 14 -25.25 -34.90 21.40
N LEU A 15 -26.32 -34.13 21.21
CA LEU A 15 -26.58 -33.42 19.95
C LEU A 15 -25.48 -32.38 19.66
N TYR A 16 -25.08 -31.61 20.67
CA TYR A 16 -24.02 -30.61 20.54
C TYR A 16 -22.67 -31.25 20.19
N CYS A 17 -22.31 -32.37 20.82
CA CYS A 17 -21.10 -33.11 20.50
C CYS A 17 -21.14 -33.67 19.08
N LEU A 18 -22.29 -34.21 18.63
CA LEU A 18 -22.47 -34.69 17.25
C LEU A 18 -22.33 -33.57 16.22
N PHE A 19 -22.93 -32.41 16.47
CA PHE A 19 -22.76 -31.23 15.59
C PHE A 19 -21.33 -30.71 15.58
N SER A 20 -20.65 -30.72 16.73
CA SER A 20 -19.25 -30.29 16.83
C SER A 20 -18.31 -31.24 16.06
N LEU A 21 -18.55 -32.55 16.15
CA LEU A 21 -17.81 -33.55 15.40
C LEU A 21 -18.11 -33.49 13.90
N TYR A 22 -19.36 -33.22 13.52
CA TYR A 22 -19.75 -33.04 12.12
C TYR A 22 -19.16 -31.75 11.51
N ALA A 23 -19.12 -30.66 12.28
CA ALA A 23 -18.45 -29.43 11.87
C ALA A 23 -16.94 -29.64 11.70
N ALA A 24 -16.30 -30.34 12.65
CA ALA A 24 -14.90 -30.73 12.51
C ALA A 24 -14.67 -31.62 11.27
N TYR A 25 -15.55 -32.58 11.01
CA TYR A 25 -15.49 -33.43 9.81
C TYR A 25 -15.61 -32.62 8.52
N LEU A 26 -16.51 -31.64 8.44
CA LEU A 26 -16.64 -30.76 7.27
C LEU A 26 -15.40 -29.88 7.06
N VAL A 27 -14.78 -29.39 8.13
CA VAL A 27 -13.55 -28.57 8.06
C VAL A 27 -12.34 -29.40 7.63
N PHE A 28 -12.19 -30.62 8.16
CA PHE A 28 -11.01 -31.46 7.88
C PHE A 28 -11.15 -32.36 6.64
N PHE A 29 -12.37 -32.74 6.26
CA PHE A 29 -12.62 -33.74 5.21
C PHE A 29 -13.69 -33.33 4.19
N GLY A 30 -14.43 -32.22 4.40
CA GLY A 30 -15.54 -31.79 3.55
C GLY A 30 -15.16 -31.15 2.21
N HIS A 31 -13.88 -31.01 1.91
CA HIS A 31 -13.41 -30.54 0.59
C HIS A 31 -12.95 -31.69 -0.30
N ARG A 32 -13.90 -32.60 -0.62
CA ARG A 32 -13.84 -33.41 -1.84
C ARG A 32 -15.22 -33.53 -2.51
N SER A 33 -15.41 -32.64 -3.48
CA SER A 33 -16.12 -32.84 -4.75
C SER A 33 -17.66 -32.79 -4.79
N ARG A 34 -18.21 -31.78 -5.49
CA ARG A 34 -18.96 -31.98 -6.76
C ARG A 34 -19.38 -30.65 -7.41
N VAL A 35 -18.82 -30.40 -8.58
CA VAL A 35 -19.34 -29.51 -9.63
C VAL A 35 -20.53 -30.23 -10.30
N PRO A 36 -21.65 -29.55 -10.66
CA PRO A 36 -22.71 -30.18 -11.43
C PRO A 36 -22.30 -30.34 -12.90
N THR A 37 -22.43 -31.57 -13.38
CA THR A 37 -22.30 -31.99 -14.78
C THR A 37 -23.37 -31.34 -15.67
N ALA A 38 -22.92 -30.63 -16.71
CA ALA A 38 -23.69 -30.37 -17.92
C ALA A 38 -23.37 -31.43 -18.99
N THR A 39 -24.32 -31.64 -19.87
CA THR A 39 -24.59 -32.80 -20.73
C THR A 39 -23.58 -33.11 -21.83
N SER A 40 -23.59 -34.39 -22.22
CA SER A 40 -22.74 -35.04 -23.23
C SER A 40 -22.97 -34.56 -24.66
N ARG A 41 -21.91 -34.58 -25.49
CA ARG A 41 -21.88 -35.18 -26.85
C ARG A 41 -20.45 -35.22 -27.40
N GLY A 42 -20.00 -36.37 -27.90
CA GLY A 42 -18.93 -36.47 -28.91
C GLY A 42 -17.73 -37.36 -28.59
N PHE A 43 -17.77 -38.60 -29.06
CA PHE A 43 -16.72 -39.64 -29.08
C PHE A 43 -15.41 -39.28 -29.82
N ARG A 44 -14.24 -39.73 -29.33
CA ARG A 44 -13.46 -40.90 -29.87
C ARG A 44 -12.05 -41.07 -29.25
N LYS A 45 -11.86 -42.25 -28.64
CA LYS A 45 -10.67 -43.15 -28.48
C LYS A 45 -9.23 -42.66 -28.67
N GLY A 46 -8.37 -42.99 -27.69
CA GLY A 46 -6.92 -43.21 -27.82
C GLY A 46 -6.26 -43.52 -26.47
N ALA A 47 -5.34 -44.49 -26.39
CA ALA A 47 -4.90 -45.23 -25.20
C ALA A 47 -3.88 -44.52 -24.25
N ALA A 48 -3.76 -45.05 -23.02
CA ALA A 48 -2.80 -44.69 -21.96
C ALA A 48 -1.56 -45.64 -21.97
N PRO A 49 -0.59 -45.64 -21.00
CA PRO A 49 -0.36 -44.76 -19.83
C PRO A 49 1.14 -44.41 -19.47
N ALA A 50 1.28 -43.58 -18.41
CA ALA A 50 2.27 -43.66 -17.30
C ALA A 50 3.62 -42.87 -17.28
N ARG A 51 3.70 -42.03 -16.22
CA ARG A 51 4.78 -41.76 -15.23
C ARG A 51 5.93 -40.74 -15.47
N GLU A 52 6.00 -39.86 -14.45
CA GLU A 52 7.17 -39.31 -13.73
C GLU A 52 7.87 -37.99 -14.15
N ARG A 53 7.73 -37.00 -13.23
CA ARG A 53 8.77 -36.21 -12.53
C ARG A 53 9.83 -35.41 -13.31
N ARG A 54 9.90 -34.12 -12.88
CA ARG A 54 11.02 -33.14 -12.87
C ARG A 54 11.31 -32.41 -14.18
N GLY A 55 11.62 -31.12 -14.02
CA GLY A 55 12.43 -30.37 -14.99
C GLY A 55 11.91 -28.96 -15.24
N ARG A 56 12.45 -27.98 -14.52
CA ARG A 56 12.38 -26.56 -14.86
C ARG A 56 13.30 -26.35 -16.06
N GLU A 57 12.75 -26.24 -17.26
CA GLU A 57 13.53 -25.86 -18.44
C GLU A 57 13.52 -24.34 -18.62
N GLN A 58 14.72 -23.77 -18.60
CA GLN A 58 15.03 -22.45 -19.13
C GLN A 58 14.80 -22.48 -20.64
N SER A 59 13.90 -21.64 -21.13
CA SER A 59 13.81 -21.30 -22.55
C SER A 59 14.85 -20.24 -22.87
N THR A 60 16.01 -20.66 -23.35
CA THR A 60 16.95 -19.81 -24.09
C THR A 60 16.63 -19.94 -25.59
N LEU A 61 16.07 -18.89 -26.19
CA LEU A 61 16.30 -18.41 -27.58
C LEU A 61 15.18 -17.45 -28.01
N GLY A 62 15.55 -16.18 -28.22
CA GLY A 62 14.72 -15.18 -28.89
C GLY A 62 15.04 -13.75 -28.45
N SER A 63 15.87 -13.06 -29.26
CA SER A 63 16.33 -11.66 -29.19
C SER A 63 17.10 -11.22 -27.93
N GLU A 64 18.43 -11.24 -28.00
CA GLU A 64 19.30 -10.40 -27.19
C GLU A 64 19.06 -8.93 -27.58
N GLU A 65 18.12 -8.30 -26.90
CA GLU A 65 17.91 -6.85 -26.94
C GLU A 65 19.03 -6.20 -26.14
N TRP A 66 19.94 -5.52 -26.84
CA TRP A 66 21.12 -4.90 -26.25
C TRP A 66 20.69 -3.81 -25.23
N ASN A 67 20.88 -4.08 -23.94
CA ASN A 67 20.65 -3.13 -22.86
C ASN A 67 21.94 -2.35 -22.55
N PRO A 68 22.01 -1.03 -22.78
CA PRO A 68 23.21 -0.22 -22.53
C PRO A 68 23.63 -0.15 -21.05
N TRP A 69 22.77 -0.60 -20.12
CA TRP A 69 22.93 -0.49 -18.67
C TRP A 69 23.13 -1.84 -17.96
N GLU A 70 23.29 -2.92 -18.73
CA GLU A 70 23.36 -4.29 -18.17
C GLU A 70 24.55 -4.49 -17.22
N GLU A 71 25.66 -3.79 -17.47
CA GLU A 71 26.84 -3.84 -16.59
C GLU A 71 26.63 -3.06 -15.29
N ASP A 72 25.92 -1.93 -15.33
CA ASP A 72 25.58 -1.15 -14.15
C ASP A 72 24.55 -1.88 -13.27
N GLU A 73 23.55 -2.52 -13.88
CA GLU A 73 22.57 -3.36 -13.19
C GLU A 73 23.22 -4.58 -12.53
N LYS A 74 24.11 -5.30 -13.24
CA LYS A 74 24.83 -6.45 -12.67
C LYS A 74 25.75 -6.05 -11.52
N ASN A 75 26.42 -4.89 -11.64
CA ASN A 75 27.29 -4.35 -10.60
C ASN A 75 26.50 -3.89 -9.38
N GLU A 76 25.34 -3.26 -9.55
CA GLU A 76 24.43 -2.93 -8.45
C GLU A 76 23.87 -4.19 -7.80
N GLN A 77 23.41 -5.17 -8.58
CA GLN A 77 22.88 -6.44 -8.06
C GLN A 77 23.94 -7.19 -7.23
N GLN A 78 25.17 -7.25 -7.72
CA GLN A 78 26.28 -7.88 -6.99
C GLN A 78 26.68 -7.09 -5.74
N ARG A 79 26.65 -5.75 -5.77
CA ARG A 79 26.86 -4.91 -4.57
C ARG A 79 25.74 -5.10 -3.56
N ARG A 80 24.48 -5.19 -3.99
CA ARG A 80 23.30 -5.46 -3.14
C ARG A 80 23.45 -6.81 -2.44
N VAL A 81 23.73 -7.88 -3.18
CA VAL A 81 23.90 -9.25 -2.62
C VAL A 81 25.11 -9.33 -1.68
N LYS A 82 26.25 -8.71 -2.03
CA LYS A 82 27.44 -8.68 -1.15
C LYS A 82 27.16 -7.90 0.14
N THR A 83 26.42 -6.80 0.06
CA THR A 83 26.05 -5.99 1.23
C THR A 83 25.08 -6.77 2.14
N SER A 84 24.08 -7.45 1.58
CA SER A 84 23.14 -8.30 2.33
C SER A 84 23.84 -9.48 3.03
N LEU A 85 24.82 -10.11 2.39
CA LEU A 85 25.57 -11.24 2.97
C LEU A 85 26.56 -10.80 4.07
N GLN A 86 27.12 -9.60 3.98
CA GLN A 86 27.98 -9.05 5.04
C GLN A 86 27.18 -8.67 6.31
N ILE A 87 25.89 -8.37 6.18
CA ILE A 87 25.00 -8.01 7.31
C ILE A 87 24.63 -9.23 8.18
N LEU A 88 24.65 -10.44 7.63
CA LEU A 88 24.30 -11.65 8.38
C LEU A 88 25.36 -12.06 9.44
N ASN A 89 26.57 -11.49 9.36
CA ASN A 89 27.75 -12.00 10.09
C ASN A 89 28.39 -11.02 11.08
N LYS A 90 27.72 -9.95 11.56
CA LYS A 90 28.28 -9.06 12.61
C LYS A 90 27.67 -9.31 14.00
N PRO A 91 28.49 -9.32 15.07
CA PRO A 91 28.00 -9.51 16.44
C PRO A 91 27.22 -8.28 16.94
N LYS A 92 26.18 -8.52 17.74
CA LYS A 92 25.25 -7.53 18.30
C LYS A 92 25.93 -6.68 19.40
N GLY A 93 26.33 -5.46 19.05
CA GLY A 93 26.38 -4.34 19.99
C GLY A 93 25.10 -3.51 19.84
N LYS A 94 24.55 -2.98 20.95
CA LYS A 94 23.51 -1.94 20.90
C LYS A 94 24.10 -0.73 20.19
N THR A 95 23.69 -0.49 18.95
CA THR A 95 24.01 0.74 18.24
C THR A 95 22.99 1.79 18.67
N ASP A 96 23.47 2.94 19.18
CA ASP A 96 22.61 4.08 19.57
C ASP A 96 21.71 4.58 18.44
N HIS A 97 22.03 4.20 17.19
CA HIS A 97 21.31 4.59 15.98
C HIS A 97 20.45 3.44 15.46
N SER A 98 19.59 2.87 16.33
CA SER A 98 18.70 1.77 15.94
C SER A 98 17.24 2.14 16.18
N ILE A 99 16.41 1.97 15.15
CA ILE A 99 14.98 2.28 15.16
C ILE A 99 14.20 1.02 14.74
N GLN A 100 13.16 0.69 15.51
CA GLN A 100 12.27 -0.42 15.21
C GLN A 100 10.89 0.10 14.82
N ILE A 101 10.39 -0.33 13.66
CA ILE A 101 9.11 0.07 13.10
C ILE A 101 8.11 -1.09 13.28
N TRP A 102 6.98 -0.83 13.92
CA TRP A 102 5.93 -1.82 14.15
C TRP A 102 4.73 -1.54 13.22
N GLY A 103 4.62 -2.34 12.16
CA GLY A 103 3.63 -2.20 11.10
C GLY A 103 2.29 -2.84 11.44
N LYS A 104 1.30 -2.06 11.90
CA LYS A 104 -0.07 -2.52 12.19
C LYS A 104 -1.15 -1.90 11.29
N ALA A 105 -0.74 -1.21 10.24
CA ALA A 105 -1.60 -0.73 9.17
C ALA A 105 -0.94 -0.99 7.81
N ALA A 106 -1.74 -1.10 6.75
CA ALA A 106 -1.25 -1.39 5.39
C ALA A 106 -0.24 -0.35 4.88
N ILE A 107 -0.39 0.90 5.31
CA ILE A 107 0.57 1.97 4.98
C ILE A 107 1.99 1.68 5.51
N GLY A 108 2.14 0.76 6.48
CA GLY A 108 3.44 0.30 6.94
C GLY A 108 4.20 -0.49 5.88
N LEU A 109 3.51 -1.26 5.04
CA LEU A 109 4.13 -1.92 3.89
C LEU A 109 4.55 -0.90 2.83
N TYR A 110 3.76 0.17 2.62
CA TYR A 110 4.18 1.25 1.72
C TYR A 110 5.45 1.95 2.23
N LEU A 111 5.47 2.31 3.52
CA LEU A 111 6.67 2.84 4.18
C LEU A 111 7.87 1.91 3.99
N TRP A 112 7.71 0.61 4.21
CA TRP A 112 8.83 -0.33 4.15
C TRP A 112 9.26 -0.70 2.73
N GLU A 113 8.36 -1.29 1.95
CA GLU A 113 8.68 -1.87 0.64
C GLU A 113 8.85 -0.79 -0.45
N HIS A 114 8.12 0.33 -0.38
CA HIS A 114 8.16 1.35 -1.44
C HIS A 114 9.05 2.55 -1.13
N ILE A 115 9.06 3.03 0.11
CA ILE A 115 9.89 4.18 0.52
C ILE A 115 11.27 3.72 0.97
N PHE A 116 11.36 2.76 1.88
CA PHE A 116 12.65 2.24 2.34
C PHE A 116 13.30 1.28 1.34
N GLU A 117 12.53 0.74 0.39
CA GLU A 117 12.94 -0.30 -0.55
C GLU A 117 13.46 -1.54 0.20
N GLY A 118 12.86 -1.79 1.38
CA GLY A 118 13.23 -2.87 2.27
C GLY A 118 12.58 -4.18 1.86
N LEU A 119 13.37 -5.26 1.86
CA LEU A 119 12.86 -6.61 1.69
C LEU A 119 12.28 -7.14 3.01
N LEU A 120 11.38 -8.11 2.90
CA LEU A 120 10.75 -8.79 4.03
C LEU A 120 11.02 -10.29 3.95
N ASP A 121 11.37 -10.86 5.11
CA ASP A 121 11.59 -12.29 5.32
C ASP A 121 10.62 -12.80 6.41
N PRO A 122 9.82 -13.85 6.14
CA PRO A 122 9.62 -14.51 4.85
C PRO A 122 8.93 -13.61 3.81
N THR A 123 9.13 -13.96 2.53
CA THR A 123 8.47 -13.28 1.40
C THR A 123 6.99 -13.61 1.29
N ASP A 124 6.52 -14.68 1.94
CA ASP A 124 5.11 -15.09 1.96
C ASP A 124 4.25 -14.05 2.68
N VAL A 125 3.32 -13.43 1.93
CA VAL A 125 2.38 -12.43 2.45
C VAL A 125 1.40 -12.99 3.48
N THR A 126 1.19 -14.31 3.51
CA THR A 126 0.32 -14.99 4.48
C THR A 126 1.04 -15.40 5.76
N ALA A 127 2.35 -15.16 5.84
CA ALA A 127 3.13 -15.45 7.02
C ALA A 127 2.59 -14.69 8.25
N GLN A 128 2.60 -15.38 9.38
CA GLN A 128 2.15 -14.83 10.67
C GLN A 128 3.02 -13.67 11.15
N TRP A 129 4.27 -13.65 10.69
CA TRP A 129 5.31 -12.71 11.06
C TRP A 129 6.22 -12.49 9.85
N ARG A 130 6.55 -11.24 9.55
CA ARG A 130 7.54 -10.85 8.55
C ARG A 130 8.43 -9.76 9.13
N GLU A 131 9.73 -9.90 8.93
CA GLU A 131 10.73 -8.92 9.37
C GLU A 131 11.54 -8.37 8.20
N GLY A 132 11.95 -7.11 8.31
CA GLY A 132 12.86 -6.47 7.37
C GLY A 132 13.95 -5.74 8.13
N LYS A 133 15.13 -5.64 7.50
CA LYS A 133 16.25 -4.82 8.00
C LYS A 133 16.75 -3.93 6.87
N SER A 134 17.03 -2.68 7.18
CA SER A 134 17.54 -1.68 6.24
C SER A 134 18.46 -0.71 6.97
N ILE A 135 19.40 -0.11 6.25
CA ILE A 135 20.32 0.90 6.79
C ILE A 135 20.18 2.13 5.92
N VAL A 136 19.94 3.29 6.55
CA VAL A 136 19.85 4.58 5.87
C VAL A 136 20.78 5.52 6.62
N GLY A 137 21.81 6.04 5.92
CA GLY A 137 22.90 6.76 6.57
C GLY A 137 23.59 5.89 7.63
N ASN A 138 23.59 6.35 8.88
CA ASN A 138 24.14 5.63 10.02
C ASN A 138 23.08 4.91 10.87
N THR A 139 21.80 5.00 10.49
CA THR A 139 20.69 4.47 11.28
C THR A 139 20.24 3.11 10.76
N HIS A 140 20.19 2.16 11.69
CA HIS A 140 19.71 0.80 11.47
C HIS A 140 18.19 0.75 11.71
N TYR A 141 17.45 0.37 10.67
CA TYR A 141 16.02 0.17 10.73
C TYR A 141 15.69 -1.32 10.75
N SER A 142 14.80 -1.70 11.65
CA SER A 142 14.12 -3.00 11.60
C SER A 142 12.62 -2.77 11.49
N PHE A 143 11.94 -3.58 10.70
CA PHE A 143 10.50 -3.47 10.47
C PHE A 143 9.84 -4.81 10.75
N LEU A 144 8.75 -4.76 11.50
CA LEU A 144 8.00 -5.94 11.93
C LEU A 144 6.54 -5.78 11.53
N THR A 145 6.00 -6.75 10.81
CA THR A 145 4.59 -6.79 10.45
C THR A 145 4.03 -8.21 10.45
N GLY A 146 2.70 -8.32 10.49
CA GLY A 146 1.99 -9.59 10.46
C GLY A 146 0.91 -9.73 11.55
N PRO A 147 0.06 -10.76 11.43
CA PRO A 147 -0.97 -11.07 12.43
C PRO A 147 -0.43 -11.33 13.83
N SER A 148 0.71 -12.03 13.96
CA SER A 148 1.31 -12.38 15.26
C SER A 148 2.15 -11.27 15.87
N VAL A 149 2.34 -10.14 15.18
CA VAL A 149 2.87 -8.92 15.81
C VAL A 149 1.80 -8.36 16.73
N VAL A 150 1.77 -8.83 17.97
CA VAL A 150 0.84 -8.40 19.02
C VAL A 150 1.61 -7.90 20.25
N PRO A 151 1.04 -6.97 21.03
CA PRO A 151 1.71 -6.39 22.19
C PRO A 151 2.29 -7.46 23.13
N GLY A 152 3.62 -7.43 23.34
CA GLY A 152 4.32 -8.32 24.26
C GLY A 152 4.83 -9.65 23.67
N TYR A 153 4.54 -9.95 22.41
CA TYR A 153 4.89 -11.24 21.78
C TYR A 153 5.94 -11.11 20.67
N PHE A 154 6.94 -10.25 20.86
CA PHE A 154 8.06 -10.09 19.94
C PHE A 154 9.28 -9.41 20.57
N PRO A 155 10.49 -9.59 20.00
CA PRO A 155 11.70 -8.96 20.52
C PRO A 155 11.69 -7.44 20.30
N ILE A 156 11.90 -6.71 21.39
CA ILE A 156 12.13 -5.26 21.37
C ILE A 156 13.63 -5.05 21.52
N ASP A 157 14.28 -4.75 20.40
CA ASP A 157 15.75 -4.70 20.31
C ASP A 157 16.32 -3.28 20.51
N THR A 158 15.46 -2.24 20.50
CA THR A 158 15.84 -0.82 20.50
C THR A 158 14.99 0.01 21.48
N GLY A 159 15.52 1.17 21.91
CA GLY A 159 14.75 2.15 22.69
C GLY A 159 13.89 3.10 21.83
N ASN A 160 14.12 3.12 20.52
CA ASN A 160 13.49 4.04 19.57
C ASN A 160 12.49 3.28 18.70
N VAL A 161 11.21 3.67 18.76
CA VAL A 161 10.14 2.98 18.04
C VAL A 161 9.31 3.91 17.18
N VAL A 162 8.92 3.42 16.00
CA VAL A 162 7.86 4.01 15.17
C VAL A 162 6.68 3.06 15.11
N LEU A 163 5.50 3.51 15.54
CA LEU A 163 4.26 2.76 15.41
C LEU A 163 3.53 3.14 14.13
N VAL A 164 3.16 2.17 13.31
CA VAL A 164 2.30 2.41 12.15
C VAL A 164 0.88 1.97 12.46
N LEU A 165 -0.04 2.94 12.60
CA LEU A 165 -1.39 2.74 13.13
C LEU A 165 -2.48 3.05 12.09
N ASN A 166 -3.66 2.46 12.30
CA ASN A 166 -4.84 2.68 11.48
C ASN A 166 -5.92 3.40 12.31
N GLY A 167 -6.19 4.66 11.96
CA GLY A 167 -7.20 5.50 12.59
C GLY A 167 -8.47 5.69 11.75
N ARG A 168 -8.64 4.89 10.69
CA ARG A 168 -9.69 5.11 9.68
C ARG A 168 -11.12 5.00 10.22
N GLU A 169 -11.36 4.08 11.16
CA GLU A 169 -12.69 3.81 11.71
C GLU A 169 -12.61 3.46 13.20
N LYS A 170 -13.74 3.58 13.93
CA LYS A 170 -13.80 3.38 15.39
C LYS A 170 -13.17 2.07 15.87
N ALA A 171 -13.43 0.96 15.18
CA ALA A 171 -12.85 -0.34 15.55
C ALA A 171 -11.32 -0.37 15.41
N LYS A 172 -10.78 0.31 14.39
CA LYS A 172 -9.33 0.42 14.17
C LYS A 172 -8.69 1.38 15.17
N ILE A 173 -9.37 2.48 15.52
CA ILE A 173 -8.96 3.41 16.58
C ILE A 173 -8.83 2.68 17.92
N SER A 174 -9.79 1.83 18.29
CA SER A 174 -9.71 1.03 19.52
C SER A 174 -8.47 0.14 19.53
N HIS A 175 -8.17 -0.55 18.43
CA HIS A 175 -6.96 -1.37 18.31
C HIS A 175 -5.67 -0.53 18.33
N ALA A 176 -5.63 0.60 17.61
CA ALA A 176 -4.49 1.52 17.62
C ALA A 176 -4.20 2.08 19.02
N THR A 177 -5.25 2.37 19.79
CA THR A 177 -5.16 2.87 21.16
C THR A 177 -4.54 1.82 22.11
N GLN A 178 -4.81 0.53 21.91
CA GLN A 178 -4.17 -0.54 22.68
C GLN A 178 -2.64 -0.56 22.46
N TRP A 179 -2.18 -0.34 21.22
CA TRP A 179 -0.75 -0.22 20.92
C TRP A 179 -0.11 0.98 21.59
N LEU A 180 -0.80 2.12 21.63
CA LEU A 180 -0.32 3.31 22.33
C LEU A 180 -0.20 3.06 23.84
N PHE A 181 -1.18 2.42 24.48
CA PHE A 181 -1.09 2.07 25.90
C PHE A 181 0.01 1.05 26.20
N PHE A 182 0.23 0.09 25.31
CA PHE A 182 1.36 -0.83 25.41
C PHE A 182 2.69 -0.09 25.34
N ALA A 183 2.87 0.79 24.35
CA ALA A 183 4.07 1.61 24.23
C ALA A 183 4.26 2.53 25.45
N GLN A 184 3.20 3.12 25.99
CA GLN A 184 3.24 3.90 27.22
C GLN A 184 3.76 3.09 28.41
N THR A 185 3.34 1.82 28.53
CA THR A 185 3.80 0.91 29.58
C THR A 185 5.28 0.60 29.42
N LEU A 186 5.75 0.42 28.18
CA LEU A 186 7.17 0.22 27.90
C LEU A 186 8.02 1.45 28.20
N MET A 187 7.50 2.66 27.95
CA MET A 187 8.19 3.90 28.33
C MET A 187 8.25 4.06 29.85
N LYS A 188 7.16 3.78 30.57
CA LYS A 188 7.15 3.79 32.05
C LYS A 188 8.12 2.78 32.67
N THR A 189 8.34 1.65 32.00
CA THR A 189 9.31 0.63 32.42
C THR A 189 10.71 0.85 31.84
N GLN A 190 10.97 2.01 31.24
CA GLN A 190 12.26 2.41 30.64
C GLN A 190 12.79 1.45 29.56
N LYS A 191 11.90 0.65 28.96
CA LYS A 191 12.22 -0.21 27.81
C LYS A 191 12.21 0.56 26.50
N LEU A 192 11.39 1.61 26.42
CA LEU A 192 11.37 2.56 25.30
C LEU A 192 11.74 3.95 25.80
N GLN A 193 12.49 4.67 24.98
CA GLN A 193 12.91 6.05 25.24
C GLN A 193 12.12 7.00 24.35
N HIS A 194 12.00 6.68 23.06
CA HIS A 194 11.41 7.56 22.06
C HIS A 194 10.34 6.86 21.23
N LEU A 195 9.28 7.61 20.87
CA LEU A 195 8.14 7.10 20.13
C LEU A 195 7.64 8.10 19.08
N ALA A 196 7.54 7.62 17.84
CA ALA A 196 6.85 8.30 16.74
C ALA A 196 5.68 7.46 16.23
N VAL A 197 4.72 8.11 15.56
CA VAL A 197 3.56 7.45 14.97
C VAL A 197 3.43 7.81 13.50
N VAL A 198 3.24 6.81 12.64
CA VAL A 198 2.74 6.96 11.28
C VAL A 198 1.28 6.52 11.27
N LEU A 199 0.37 7.46 11.02
CA LEU A 199 -1.07 7.26 11.13
C LEU A 199 -1.71 7.26 9.74
N LEU A 200 -2.27 6.11 9.35
CA LEU A 200 -3.33 6.08 8.33
C LEU A 200 -4.58 6.71 8.93
N GLY A 201 -4.80 7.98 8.62
CA GLY A 201 -5.89 8.79 9.17
C GLY A 201 -7.26 8.43 8.62
N ASN A 202 -8.28 9.03 9.21
CA ASN A 202 -9.64 9.01 8.68
C ASN A 202 -9.74 9.88 7.42
N GLU A 203 -10.50 9.43 6.41
CA GLU A 203 -10.65 10.14 5.13
C GLU A 203 -11.37 11.51 5.23
N LEU A 204 -12.13 11.73 6.31
CA LEU A 204 -12.74 13.01 6.66
C LEU A 204 -11.86 13.84 7.62
N CYS A 205 -10.63 13.39 7.85
CA CYS A 205 -9.65 14.00 8.76
C CYS A 205 -10.11 14.15 10.22
N ASP A 206 -11.06 13.31 10.65
CA ASP A 206 -11.45 13.19 12.07
C ASP A 206 -10.45 12.29 12.81
N ASN A 207 -9.42 12.90 13.39
CA ASN A 207 -8.33 12.18 14.05
C ASN A 207 -8.10 12.64 15.51
N ASP A 208 -9.04 13.38 16.12
CA ASP A 208 -8.85 14.09 17.40
C ASP A 208 -8.41 13.16 18.54
N TRP A 209 -8.80 11.90 18.45
CA TRP A 209 -8.46 10.85 19.41
C TRP A 209 -6.95 10.69 19.64
N ILE A 210 -6.09 11.01 18.65
CA ILE A 210 -4.63 10.90 18.78
C ILE A 210 -4.03 12.07 19.56
N LEU A 211 -4.69 13.23 19.59
CA LEU A 211 -4.13 14.49 20.12
C LEU A 211 -3.69 14.35 21.57
N LYS A 212 -4.45 13.63 22.40
CA LYS A 212 -4.12 13.38 23.82
C LYS A 212 -2.82 12.59 24.04
N PHE A 213 -2.34 11.89 23.02
CA PHE A 213 -1.10 11.10 23.09
C PHE A 213 0.12 11.90 22.65
N LEU A 214 -0.05 13.06 21.99
CA LEU A 214 1.05 13.90 21.52
C LEU A 214 1.73 14.61 22.69
N LYS A 215 3.07 14.70 22.64
CA LYS A 215 3.91 15.31 23.67
C LYS A 215 3.55 16.77 23.94
N LYS A 216 3.21 17.54 22.90
CA LYS A 216 2.73 18.93 23.05
C LYS A 216 1.46 19.09 23.89
N ASN A 217 0.67 18.02 24.01
CA ASN A 217 -0.58 17.98 24.77
C ASN A 217 -0.42 17.20 26.09
N GLY A 218 0.83 17.00 26.56
CA GLY A 218 1.13 16.23 27.78
C GLY A 218 1.19 14.71 27.59
N GLY A 219 1.16 14.23 26.35
CA GLY A 219 1.33 12.82 26.00
C GLY A 219 2.80 12.40 25.88
N PHE A 220 3.04 11.28 25.19
CA PHE A 220 4.37 10.65 25.08
C PHE A 220 4.79 10.35 23.62
N VAL A 221 3.93 10.61 22.64
CA VAL A 221 4.25 10.52 21.22
C VAL A 221 4.96 11.82 20.81
N GLU A 222 6.22 11.73 20.40
CA GLU A 222 7.05 12.88 20.04
C GLU A 222 6.72 13.43 18.65
N LEU A 223 6.49 12.52 17.70
CA LEU A 223 6.32 12.85 16.29
C LEU A 223 5.09 12.13 15.74
N LEU A 224 4.31 12.83 14.91
CA LEU A 224 3.17 12.28 14.18
C LEU A 224 3.33 12.54 12.68
N PHE A 225 3.39 11.47 11.90
CA PHE A 225 3.23 11.49 10.45
C PHE A 225 1.80 11.06 10.13
N ILE A 226 1.01 11.91 9.48
CA ILE A 226 -0.42 11.65 9.23
C ILE A 226 -0.76 11.75 7.74
N THR A 227 -1.60 10.82 7.26
CA THR A 227 -2.12 10.87 5.89
C THR A 227 -3.16 11.96 5.68
N TYR A 228 -3.35 12.35 4.41
CA TYR A 228 -4.28 13.39 3.97
C TYR A 228 -3.85 14.81 4.38
N ASP A 229 -4.46 15.81 3.76
CA ASP A 229 -4.27 17.20 4.19
C ASP A 229 -4.92 17.40 5.56
N SER A 230 -4.17 18.01 6.48
CA SER A 230 -4.61 18.24 7.85
C SER A 230 -4.21 19.64 8.29
N PRO A 231 -5.11 20.38 8.98
CA PRO A 231 -4.78 21.68 9.53
C PRO A 231 -3.70 21.64 10.61
N TRP A 232 -3.40 20.45 11.16
CA TRP A 232 -2.44 20.28 12.24
C TRP A 232 -0.98 20.21 11.79
N ILE A 233 -0.75 20.02 10.49
CA ILE A 233 0.60 19.89 9.93
C ILE A 233 1.37 21.19 10.18
N ASN A 234 2.49 21.07 10.87
CA ASN A 234 3.33 22.20 11.23
C ASN A 234 4.82 21.99 10.92
N ASP A 235 5.20 20.83 10.36
CA ASP A 235 6.57 20.47 10.03
C ASP A 235 7.55 20.55 11.22
N VAL A 236 7.03 20.47 12.46
CA VAL A 236 7.83 20.46 13.70
C VAL A 236 7.62 19.15 14.44
N ASP A 237 6.37 18.85 14.81
CA ASP A 237 5.98 17.62 15.51
C ASP A 237 4.88 16.85 14.77
N ILE A 238 4.17 17.50 13.85
CA ILE A 238 3.17 16.88 12.98
C ILE A 238 3.54 17.13 11.51
N PHE A 239 3.73 16.04 10.79
CA PHE A 239 4.18 16.01 9.40
C PHE A 239 3.14 15.33 8.51
N GLN A 240 3.02 15.80 7.27
CA GLN A 240 2.21 15.11 6.27
C GLN A 240 2.91 13.85 5.78
N TRP A 241 2.15 12.78 5.61
CA TRP A 241 2.58 11.52 5.00
C TRP A 241 1.70 11.20 3.79
N PRO A 242 2.24 10.75 2.65
CA PRO A 242 1.39 10.34 1.54
C PRO A 242 0.61 9.07 1.87
N LEU A 243 -0.59 8.93 1.30
CA LEU A 243 -1.36 7.68 1.37
C LEU A 243 -0.60 6.50 0.74
N GLY A 244 0.12 6.76 -0.36
CA GLY A 244 0.88 5.76 -1.12
C GLY A 244 0.00 4.87 -1.99
N VAL A 245 0.47 3.65 -2.27
CA VAL A 245 -0.26 2.65 -3.08
C VAL A 245 -1.05 1.67 -2.22
N ALA A 246 -2.01 0.96 -2.80
CA ALA A 246 -2.85 0.00 -2.08
C ALA A 246 -2.12 -1.34 -1.80
N THR A 247 -1.12 -1.33 -0.91
CA THR A 247 -0.39 -2.54 -0.51
C THR A 247 -1.28 -3.63 0.10
N TYR A 248 -2.41 -3.26 0.72
CA TYR A 248 -3.42 -4.22 1.19
C TYR A 248 -4.12 -5.00 0.06
N ARG A 249 -3.96 -4.57 -1.20
CA ARG A 249 -4.38 -5.26 -2.41
C ARG A 249 -3.20 -5.87 -3.17
N ASN A 250 -2.05 -5.98 -2.52
CA ASN A 250 -0.81 -6.49 -3.10
C ASN A 250 -0.34 -5.69 -4.33
N PHE A 251 -0.55 -4.37 -4.33
CA PHE A 251 0.05 -3.53 -5.36
C PHE A 251 1.59 -3.61 -5.25
N PRO A 252 2.31 -3.96 -6.33
CA PRO A 252 3.74 -4.27 -6.25
C PRO A 252 4.62 -3.02 -6.27
N VAL A 253 5.88 -3.20 -5.86
CA VAL A 253 6.95 -2.27 -6.25
C VAL A 253 7.21 -2.48 -7.74
N VAL A 254 7.19 -1.39 -8.50
CA VAL A 254 7.35 -1.41 -9.97
C VAL A 254 8.69 -0.77 -10.32
N GLU A 255 9.50 -1.48 -11.08
CA GLU A 255 10.74 -0.97 -11.67
C GLU A 255 10.44 -0.44 -13.07
N ALA A 256 11.02 0.71 -13.41
CA ALA A 256 10.86 1.30 -14.74
C ALA A 256 11.56 0.41 -15.78
N SER A 257 10.84 0.02 -16.83
CA SER A 257 11.40 -0.71 -17.96
C SER A 257 11.51 0.17 -19.20
N TRP A 258 12.34 -0.25 -20.16
CA TRP A 258 12.44 0.43 -21.46
C TRP A 258 11.08 0.46 -22.17
N SER A 259 10.37 -0.66 -22.22
CA SER A 259 9.04 -0.79 -22.84
C SER A 259 7.99 0.14 -22.22
N MET A 260 7.98 0.25 -20.88
CA MET A 260 7.05 1.14 -20.16
C MET A 260 7.17 2.61 -20.60
N LEU A 261 8.38 3.02 -20.94
CA LEU A 261 8.70 4.37 -21.38
C LEU A 261 8.37 4.57 -22.87
N HIS A 262 8.90 3.70 -23.73
CA HIS A 262 9.01 3.95 -25.18
C HIS A 262 7.82 3.43 -26.00
N ASP A 263 7.12 2.41 -25.52
CA ASP A 263 6.05 1.78 -26.29
C ASP A 263 4.87 2.74 -26.47
N GLU A 264 4.28 2.73 -27.67
CA GLU A 264 3.01 3.42 -27.90
C GLU A 264 1.90 2.76 -27.08
N ARG A 265 1.11 3.57 -26.36
CA ARG A 265 0.05 3.06 -25.49
C ARG A 265 -1.27 3.02 -26.26
N PRO A 266 -1.97 1.88 -26.30
CA PRO A 266 -3.19 1.73 -27.10
C PRO A 266 -4.38 2.52 -26.54
N TYR A 267 -4.33 2.98 -25.28
CA TYR A 267 -5.41 3.74 -24.66
C TYR A 267 -4.93 5.15 -24.28
N LEU A 268 -5.78 6.15 -24.51
CA LEU A 268 -5.51 7.52 -24.07
C LEU A 268 -5.63 7.64 -22.55
N CYS A 269 -6.56 6.91 -21.95
CA CYS A 269 -6.77 6.98 -20.52
C CYS A 269 -7.26 5.67 -19.91
N ASN A 270 -7.22 5.55 -18.59
CA ASN A 270 -7.92 4.48 -17.88
C ASN A 270 -8.72 4.98 -16.69
N PHE A 271 -9.77 4.23 -16.35
CA PHE A 271 -10.46 4.34 -15.08
C PHE A 271 -10.98 2.98 -14.63
N LEU A 272 -10.48 2.50 -13.50
CA LEU A 272 -10.96 1.30 -12.84
C LEU A 272 -11.38 1.65 -11.41
N GLY A 273 -12.62 1.32 -11.06
CA GLY A 273 -13.14 1.68 -9.75
C GLY A 273 -14.63 1.43 -9.55
N THR A 274 -15.05 1.50 -8.28
CA THR A 274 -16.46 1.47 -7.92
C THR A 274 -17.09 2.83 -8.17
N VAL A 275 -18.18 2.87 -8.93
CA VAL A 275 -18.94 4.09 -9.22
C VAL A 275 -20.13 4.13 -8.29
N TYR A 276 -20.20 5.16 -7.45
CA TYR A 276 -21.32 5.37 -6.53
C TYR A 276 -22.28 6.40 -7.10
N GLU A 277 -23.56 6.27 -6.79
CA GLU A 277 -24.55 7.29 -7.12
C GLU A 277 -24.17 8.64 -6.47
N ASN A 278 -24.49 9.74 -7.16
CA ASN A 278 -24.21 11.11 -6.71
C ASN A 278 -22.73 11.37 -6.34
N SER A 279 -21.80 10.65 -6.98
CA SER A 279 -20.37 10.82 -6.78
C SER A 279 -19.70 11.45 -7.99
N SER A 280 -18.50 12.01 -7.79
CA SER A 280 -17.71 12.52 -8.91
C SER A 280 -17.32 11.42 -9.92
N ARG A 281 -17.21 10.18 -9.46
CA ARG A 281 -17.02 9.01 -10.34
C ARG A 281 -18.19 8.84 -11.31
N GLN A 282 -19.41 9.10 -10.88
CA GLN A 282 -20.59 9.06 -11.76
C GLN A 282 -20.53 10.21 -12.77
N ALA A 283 -20.13 11.41 -12.34
CA ALA A 283 -19.96 12.56 -13.24
C ALA A 283 -18.91 12.29 -14.32
N LEU A 284 -17.75 11.73 -13.93
CA LEU A 284 -16.71 11.29 -14.87
C LEU A 284 -17.25 10.28 -15.89
N MET A 285 -17.95 9.25 -15.42
CA MET A 285 -18.51 8.22 -16.30
C MET A 285 -19.56 8.78 -17.26
N ASN A 286 -20.34 9.78 -16.84
CA ASN A 286 -21.32 10.43 -17.70
C ASN A 286 -20.63 11.23 -18.82
N ILE A 287 -19.57 11.99 -18.49
CA ILE A 287 -18.76 12.74 -19.48
C ILE A 287 -18.15 11.78 -20.51
N LEU A 288 -17.51 10.69 -20.05
CA LEU A 288 -16.89 9.72 -20.96
C LEU A 288 -17.88 9.09 -21.95
N LYS A 289 -19.11 8.81 -21.50
CA LYS A 289 -20.16 8.23 -22.34
C LYS A 289 -20.78 9.23 -23.31
N GLN A 290 -20.98 10.47 -22.87
CA GLN A 290 -21.62 11.51 -23.67
C GLN A 290 -20.83 11.82 -24.94
N ASP A 291 -19.51 11.86 -24.82
CA ASP A 291 -18.62 12.25 -25.92
C ASP A 291 -18.06 11.05 -26.70
N GLY A 292 -18.47 9.81 -26.36
CA GLY A 292 -17.95 8.58 -26.95
C GLY A 292 -16.46 8.31 -26.66
N ASN A 293 -15.89 9.04 -25.69
CA ASN A 293 -14.50 8.94 -25.26
C ASN A 293 -14.23 7.68 -24.42
N ASP A 294 -15.27 7.02 -23.94
CA ASP A 294 -15.19 5.71 -23.27
C ASP A 294 -14.51 4.65 -24.13
N LYS A 295 -14.62 4.73 -25.45
CA LYS A 295 -13.97 3.81 -26.41
C LYS A 295 -12.46 4.02 -26.54
N LEU A 296 -11.97 5.20 -26.16
CA LEU A 296 -10.54 5.56 -26.23
C LEU A 296 -9.79 5.21 -24.94
N CYS A 297 -10.52 4.77 -23.92
CA CYS A 297 -9.98 4.56 -22.60
C CYS A 297 -10.23 3.13 -22.11
N TRP A 298 -9.33 2.62 -21.28
CA TRP A 298 -9.54 1.37 -20.57
C TRP A 298 -10.47 1.60 -19.37
N ILE A 299 -11.74 1.31 -19.54
CA ILE A 299 -12.76 1.52 -18.51
C ILE A 299 -13.23 0.19 -17.91
N SER A 300 -13.08 0.04 -16.59
CA SER A 300 -13.66 -1.08 -15.84
C SER A 300 -14.34 -0.56 -14.57
N ALA A 301 -15.59 -0.14 -14.74
CA ALA A 301 -16.43 0.33 -13.64
C ALA A 301 -17.17 -0.85 -12.99
N ARG A 302 -17.25 -0.83 -11.66
CA ARG A 302 -18.07 -1.78 -10.88
C ARG A 302 -19.11 -1.05 -10.04
N GLN A 303 -20.24 -1.68 -9.79
CA GLN A 303 -21.30 -1.11 -8.96
C GLN A 303 -21.02 -1.27 -7.46
N GLN A 304 -20.30 -2.33 -7.07
CA GLN A 304 -20.02 -2.63 -5.67
C GLN A 304 -18.52 -2.69 -5.40
N TRP A 305 -18.13 -2.29 -4.19
CA TRP A 305 -16.75 -2.39 -3.73
C TRP A 305 -16.46 -3.79 -3.21
N GLN A 306 -15.31 -4.34 -3.59
CA GLN A 306 -14.84 -5.64 -3.13
C GLN A 306 -13.55 -5.46 -2.32
N PRO A 307 -13.42 -6.14 -1.16
CA PRO A 307 -12.25 -5.98 -0.29
C PRO A 307 -11.00 -6.62 -0.87
N GLN A 308 -11.14 -7.78 -1.51
CA GLN A 308 -10.03 -8.56 -2.03
C GLN A 308 -9.93 -8.40 -3.55
N GLU A 309 -8.70 -8.22 -4.02
CA GLU A 309 -8.37 -8.20 -5.44
C GLU A 309 -7.95 -9.62 -5.86
N THR A 310 -8.47 -10.11 -6.98
CA THR A 310 -8.01 -11.38 -7.55
C THR A 310 -6.75 -11.16 -8.36
N ASN A 311 -5.93 -12.19 -8.60
CA ASN A 311 -4.75 -12.06 -9.45
C ASN A 311 -5.11 -11.55 -10.86
N VAL A 312 -6.27 -11.96 -11.39
CA VAL A 312 -6.77 -11.51 -12.69
C VAL A 312 -7.14 -10.04 -12.66
N SER A 313 -7.91 -9.60 -11.66
CA SER A 313 -8.34 -8.21 -11.58
C SER A 313 -7.19 -7.25 -11.21
N LEU A 314 -6.22 -7.69 -10.42
CA LEU A 314 -4.98 -6.97 -10.17
C LEU A 314 -4.15 -6.83 -11.46
N LYS A 315 -3.96 -7.93 -12.21
CA LYS A 315 -3.21 -7.90 -13.47
C LYS A 315 -3.90 -6.98 -14.49
N ASN A 316 -5.22 -7.08 -14.63
CA ASN A 316 -5.99 -6.17 -15.48
C ASN A 316 -5.82 -4.69 -15.08
N TYR A 317 -5.74 -4.39 -13.79
CA TYR A 317 -5.51 -3.04 -13.32
C TYR A 317 -4.09 -2.55 -13.65
N GLN A 318 -3.07 -3.37 -13.42
CA GLN A 318 -1.69 -3.07 -13.80
C GLN A 318 -1.55 -2.85 -15.30
N ASP A 319 -2.19 -3.70 -16.12
CA ASP A 319 -2.17 -3.57 -17.57
C ASP A 319 -2.89 -2.30 -18.03
N ALA A 320 -3.96 -1.89 -17.36
CA ALA A 320 -4.61 -0.61 -17.66
C ALA A 320 -3.70 0.59 -17.36
N LEU A 321 -2.94 0.56 -16.25
CA LEU A 321 -1.96 1.60 -15.94
C LEU A 321 -0.80 1.61 -16.94
N LEU A 322 -0.28 0.44 -17.31
CA LEU A 322 0.83 0.30 -18.24
C LEU A 322 0.47 0.73 -19.67
N HIS A 323 -0.73 0.38 -20.13
CA HIS A 323 -1.18 0.58 -21.52
C HIS A 323 -1.98 1.87 -21.75
N SER A 324 -2.07 2.77 -20.77
CA SER A 324 -2.79 4.04 -20.91
C SER A 324 -1.93 5.26 -20.66
N ASP A 325 -2.01 6.27 -21.52
CA ASP A 325 -1.25 7.53 -21.34
C ASP A 325 -1.64 8.26 -20.06
N LEU A 326 -2.95 8.36 -19.80
CA LEU A 326 -3.52 9.04 -18.64
C LEU A 326 -4.19 8.06 -17.68
N THR A 327 -4.20 8.39 -16.39
CA THR A 327 -5.03 7.71 -15.39
C THR A 327 -5.99 8.70 -14.76
N LEU A 328 -7.29 8.43 -14.86
CA LEU A 328 -8.32 9.32 -14.34
C LEU A 328 -8.51 9.08 -12.83
N CYS A 329 -8.29 10.13 -12.03
CA CYS A 329 -8.30 10.08 -10.58
C CYS A 329 -9.42 10.96 -9.98
N PRO A 330 -10.70 10.58 -10.14
CA PRO A 330 -11.82 11.26 -9.47
C PRO A 330 -11.76 11.06 -7.96
N VAL A 331 -12.22 12.08 -7.25
CA VAL A 331 -12.26 12.07 -5.80
C VAL A 331 -13.10 10.90 -5.28
N GLY A 332 -12.69 10.36 -4.13
CA GLY A 332 -13.44 9.38 -3.36
C GLY A 332 -14.10 10.04 -2.16
N VAL A 333 -14.00 9.36 -1.01
CA VAL A 333 -14.31 9.98 0.29
C VAL A 333 -13.29 11.07 0.62
N ASN A 334 -12.02 10.85 0.26
CA ASN A 334 -10.97 11.86 0.26
C ASN A 334 -10.52 12.18 -1.19
N THR A 335 -9.97 13.39 -1.39
CA THR A 335 -9.33 13.80 -2.65
C THR A 335 -8.11 12.94 -2.97
N GLU A 336 -7.27 12.67 -1.97
CA GLU A 336 -6.10 11.81 -2.13
C GLU A 336 -6.53 10.33 -2.21
N CYS A 337 -6.07 9.62 -3.24
CA CYS A 337 -6.39 8.22 -3.42
C CYS A 337 -5.19 7.42 -3.95
N TYR A 338 -5.20 6.11 -3.68
CA TYR A 338 -4.12 5.19 -4.07
C TYR A 338 -3.78 5.26 -5.57
N ARG A 339 -4.82 5.46 -6.41
CA ARG A 339 -4.69 5.52 -7.87
C ARG A 339 -3.67 6.55 -8.35
N ILE A 340 -3.54 7.68 -7.63
CA ILE A 340 -2.58 8.73 -8.00
C ILE A 340 -1.16 8.17 -7.98
N TYR A 341 -0.78 7.50 -6.90
CA TYR A 341 0.55 6.92 -6.70
C TYR A 341 0.78 5.67 -7.57
N GLU A 342 -0.27 4.87 -7.76
CA GLU A 342 -0.23 3.68 -8.61
C GLU A 342 0.00 4.05 -10.08
N ALA A 343 -0.66 5.11 -10.57
CA ALA A 343 -0.45 5.65 -11.90
C ALA A 343 0.98 6.18 -12.10
N CYS A 344 1.52 6.89 -11.11
CA CYS A 344 2.92 7.31 -11.10
C CYS A 344 3.88 6.13 -11.24
N SER A 345 3.57 4.97 -10.62
CA SER A 345 4.42 3.78 -10.66
C SER A 345 4.56 3.16 -12.06
N TYR A 346 3.61 3.42 -12.97
CA TYR A 346 3.58 2.90 -14.34
C TYR A 346 3.80 3.99 -15.39
N GLY A 347 4.15 5.21 -14.98
CA GLY A 347 4.30 6.34 -15.89
C GLY A 347 2.99 6.75 -16.57
N SER A 348 1.83 6.39 -16.03
CA SER A 348 0.53 6.88 -16.53
C SER A 348 0.20 8.18 -15.83
N ILE A 349 0.00 9.26 -16.59
CA ILE A 349 -0.07 10.61 -16.03
C ILE A 349 -1.39 10.79 -15.28
N PRO A 350 -1.37 11.10 -13.97
CA PRO A 350 -2.60 11.32 -13.22
C PRO A 350 -3.35 12.55 -13.71
N VAL A 351 -4.63 12.37 -14.06
CA VAL A 351 -5.61 13.46 -14.20
C VAL A 351 -6.40 13.52 -12.90
N VAL A 352 -6.05 14.48 -12.06
CA VAL A 352 -6.49 14.53 -10.66
C VAL A 352 -7.54 15.60 -10.48
N GLU A 353 -8.68 15.21 -9.91
CA GLU A 353 -9.71 16.15 -9.53
C GLU A 353 -9.30 16.91 -8.27
N ASP A 354 -8.90 18.16 -8.47
CA ASP A 354 -8.37 19.06 -7.45
C ASP A 354 -9.48 19.82 -6.71
N VAL A 355 -10.32 19.04 -6.03
CA VAL A 355 -11.48 19.50 -5.26
C VAL A 355 -11.39 18.94 -3.85
N MET A 356 -11.54 19.82 -2.84
CA MET A 356 -11.56 19.39 -1.45
C MET A 356 -12.85 18.62 -1.16
N THR A 357 -12.71 17.39 -0.67
CA THR A 357 -13.84 16.58 -0.20
C THR A 357 -14.34 17.04 1.17
N GLY A 358 -15.53 16.60 1.58
CA GLY A 358 -16.06 16.95 2.90
C GLY A 358 -15.20 16.45 4.08
N GLY A 359 -15.45 17.00 5.27
CA GLY A 359 -14.72 16.69 6.50
C GLY A 359 -13.92 17.88 7.02
N ASN A 360 -12.96 17.59 7.90
CA ASN A 360 -12.09 18.58 8.55
C ASN A 360 -10.68 18.63 7.91
N CYS A 361 -10.54 18.08 6.71
CA CYS A 361 -9.30 18.19 5.93
C CYS A 361 -9.11 19.65 5.51
N GLY A 362 -7.87 20.11 5.37
CA GLY A 362 -7.67 21.53 5.12
C GLY A 362 -6.23 21.98 5.01
N ASN A 363 -6.11 23.26 4.68
CA ASN A 363 -4.87 24.01 4.79
C ASN A 363 -4.33 23.96 6.21
N SER A 364 -3.01 23.90 6.32
CA SER A 364 -2.29 24.01 7.58
C SER A 364 -1.63 25.38 7.72
N SER A 365 -0.92 25.59 8.83
CA SER A 365 -0.10 26.79 9.04
C SER A 365 1.09 26.91 8.08
N VAL A 366 1.55 25.79 7.51
CA VAL A 366 2.74 25.73 6.63
C VAL A 366 2.36 25.57 5.17
N HIS A 367 1.17 25.02 4.90
CA HIS A 367 0.71 24.73 3.55
C HIS A 367 -0.71 25.27 3.34
N HIS A 368 -0.87 26.10 2.31
CA HIS A 368 -2.12 26.82 2.04
C HIS A 368 -2.78 26.46 0.70
N ASN A 369 -2.30 25.40 0.04
CA ASN A 369 -2.77 24.97 -1.28
C ASN A 369 -3.44 23.59 -1.24
N ALA A 370 -4.26 23.34 -0.21
CA ALA A 370 -5.07 22.14 -0.13
C ALA A 370 -6.18 22.15 -1.22
N PRO A 371 -6.62 20.99 -1.70
CA PRO A 371 -6.15 19.64 -1.32
C PRO A 371 -4.84 19.24 -2.03
N LEU A 372 -4.27 18.09 -1.64
CA LEU A 372 -3.06 17.48 -2.20
C LEU A 372 -1.81 18.34 -2.04
N GLN A 373 -1.69 19.04 -0.90
CA GLN A 373 -0.66 20.06 -0.72
C GLN A 373 0.76 19.46 -0.76
N LEU A 374 0.95 18.23 -0.26
CA LEU A 374 2.23 17.53 -0.34
C LEU A 374 2.65 17.27 -1.80
N LEU A 375 1.72 16.79 -2.64
CA LEU A 375 2.02 16.52 -4.04
C LEU A 375 2.28 17.82 -4.82
N LYS A 376 1.47 18.85 -4.59
CA LYS A 376 1.63 20.16 -5.24
C LYS A 376 2.91 20.89 -4.82
N SER A 377 3.24 20.89 -3.53
CA SER A 377 4.47 21.52 -3.02
C SER A 377 5.73 20.85 -3.53
N ARG A 378 5.64 19.58 -3.94
CA ARG A 378 6.73 18.82 -4.57
C ARG A 378 6.72 18.92 -6.10
N GLY A 379 5.90 19.79 -6.68
CA GLY A 379 5.87 20.01 -8.12
C GLY A 379 5.40 18.81 -8.93
N ALA A 380 4.42 18.05 -8.42
CA ALA A 380 3.87 16.90 -9.13
C ALA A 380 3.46 17.24 -10.58
N PRO A 381 3.97 16.53 -11.60
CA PRO A 381 3.70 16.78 -13.02
C PRO A 381 2.34 16.19 -13.44
N PHE A 382 1.30 16.47 -12.66
CA PHE A 382 -0.05 15.94 -12.86
C PHE A 382 -0.92 16.94 -13.62
N ILE A 383 -2.00 16.44 -14.20
CA ILE A 383 -3.04 17.30 -14.77
C ILE A 383 -4.10 17.51 -13.69
N PHE A 384 -4.06 18.67 -13.03
CA PHE A 384 -5.07 19.04 -12.02
C PHE A 384 -6.26 19.70 -12.71
N ILE A 385 -7.46 19.15 -12.48
CA ILE A 385 -8.73 19.70 -12.99
C ILE A 385 -9.63 20.10 -11.84
N LYS A 386 -10.44 21.14 -12.02
CA LYS A 386 -11.48 21.51 -11.05
C LYS A 386 -12.82 20.86 -11.37
N ASN A 387 -13.02 20.45 -12.63
CA ASN A 387 -14.25 19.83 -13.07
C ASN A 387 -14.02 18.83 -14.21
N TRP A 388 -14.72 17.70 -14.17
CA TRP A 388 -14.67 16.69 -15.25
C TRP A 388 -15.13 17.19 -16.63
N LYS A 389 -15.82 18.33 -16.70
CA LYS A 389 -16.12 19.03 -17.98
C LYS A 389 -14.86 19.49 -18.74
N GLU A 390 -13.71 19.57 -18.07
CA GLU A 390 -12.42 19.89 -18.70
C GLU A 390 -11.81 18.67 -19.43
N LEU A 391 -12.25 17.45 -19.08
CA LEU A 391 -11.69 16.20 -19.60
C LEU A 391 -11.74 16.08 -21.14
N PRO A 392 -12.83 16.43 -21.84
CA PRO A 392 -12.88 16.28 -23.30
C PRO A 392 -11.77 17.08 -24.00
N ALA A 393 -11.51 18.32 -23.57
CA ALA A 393 -10.43 19.14 -24.11
C ALA A 393 -9.04 18.55 -23.81
N ILE A 394 -8.86 17.94 -22.63
CA ILE A 394 -7.62 17.25 -22.27
C ILE A 394 -7.39 16.04 -23.19
N LEU A 395 -8.42 15.23 -23.43
CA LEU A 395 -8.33 14.05 -24.30
C LEU A 395 -8.08 14.45 -25.77
N GLU A 396 -8.72 15.51 -26.26
CA GLU A 396 -8.44 16.03 -27.60
C GLU A 396 -7.00 16.51 -27.73
N LYS A 397 -6.48 17.21 -26.71
CA LYS A 397 -5.05 17.58 -26.69
C LYS A 397 -4.17 16.35 -26.70
N GLU A 398 -4.44 15.37 -25.85
CA GLU A 398 -3.62 14.15 -25.70
C GLU A 398 -3.55 13.31 -26.99
N LYS A 399 -4.60 13.34 -27.84
CA LYS A 399 -4.60 12.72 -29.18
C LYS A 399 -3.57 13.34 -30.12
N THR A 400 -3.34 14.64 -30.01
CA THR A 400 -2.48 15.40 -30.92
C THR A 400 -0.99 15.37 -30.52
N ILE A 401 -0.70 14.94 -29.29
CA ILE A 401 0.67 14.85 -28.78
C ILE A 401 1.39 13.70 -29.49
N VAL A 402 2.55 13.99 -30.07
CA VAL A 402 3.39 13.00 -30.73
C VAL A 402 4.06 12.07 -29.71
N LEU A 403 4.36 10.83 -30.13
CA LEU A 403 4.91 9.80 -29.24
C LEU A 403 6.16 10.27 -28.46
N GLN A 404 7.07 11.01 -29.08
CA GLN A 404 8.29 11.50 -28.41
C GLN A 404 7.99 12.41 -27.21
N GLU A 405 6.98 13.27 -27.31
CA GLU A 405 6.55 14.13 -26.20
C GLU A 405 5.85 13.30 -25.11
N LYS A 406 5.08 12.26 -25.48
CA LYS A 406 4.52 11.31 -24.51
C LYS A 406 5.61 10.57 -23.74
N ILE A 407 6.64 10.08 -24.43
CA ILE A 407 7.80 9.41 -23.82
C ILE A 407 8.48 10.34 -22.82
N GLN A 408 8.72 11.60 -23.20
CA GLN A 408 9.35 12.58 -22.33
C GLN A 408 8.52 12.86 -21.07
N ARG A 409 7.19 13.04 -21.19
CA ARG A 409 6.30 13.23 -20.03
C ARG A 409 6.26 12.00 -19.12
N ARG A 410 6.29 10.79 -19.66
CA ARG A 410 6.38 9.54 -18.87
C ARG A 410 7.69 9.47 -18.09
N LYS A 411 8.80 9.83 -18.73
CA LYS A 411 10.13 9.89 -18.10
C LYS A 411 10.15 10.90 -16.95
N GLU A 412 9.63 12.10 -17.17
CA GLU A 412 9.52 13.13 -16.13
C GLU A 412 8.70 12.65 -14.94
N LEU A 413 7.56 12.00 -15.18
CA LEU A 413 6.71 11.45 -14.12
C LEU A 413 7.41 10.36 -13.31
N LEU A 414 8.06 9.39 -13.97
CA LEU A 414 8.77 8.30 -13.29
C LEU A 414 9.94 8.82 -12.47
N GLN A 415 10.73 9.74 -13.04
CA GLN A 415 11.84 10.39 -12.34
C GLN A 415 11.37 11.22 -11.15
N TRP A 416 10.30 12.01 -11.34
CA TRP A 416 9.68 12.77 -10.27
C TRP A 416 9.22 11.86 -9.13
N TYR A 417 8.54 10.75 -9.45
CA TYR A 417 8.02 9.86 -8.43
C TYR A 417 9.12 9.12 -7.67
N GLN A 418 10.18 8.70 -8.37
CA GLN A 418 11.37 8.14 -7.71
C GLN A 418 12.00 9.17 -6.76
N HIS A 419 12.20 10.41 -7.23
CA HIS A 419 12.75 11.49 -6.41
C HIS A 419 11.87 11.78 -5.20
N PHE A 420 10.55 11.88 -5.39
CA PHE A 420 9.57 12.08 -4.33
C PHE A 420 9.68 11.01 -3.23
N LYS A 421 9.80 9.73 -3.58
CA LYS A 421 10.00 8.65 -2.60
C LYS A 421 11.34 8.79 -1.87
N THR A 422 12.42 9.13 -2.57
CA THR A 422 13.74 9.37 -1.97
C THR A 422 13.70 10.54 -0.98
N GLU A 423 13.10 11.66 -1.36
CA GLU A 423 12.97 12.83 -0.48
C GLU A 423 12.11 12.52 0.76
N LEU A 424 11.06 11.72 0.62
CA LEU A 424 10.27 11.25 1.76
C LEU A 424 11.09 10.36 2.69
N LYS A 425 11.87 9.42 2.15
CA LYS A 425 12.77 8.56 2.92
C LYS A 425 13.76 9.41 3.72
N MET A 426 14.41 10.36 3.06
CA MET A 426 15.37 11.25 3.71
C MET A 426 14.71 12.14 4.76
N LYS A 427 13.61 12.85 4.43
CA LYS A 427 12.87 13.68 5.40
C LYS A 427 12.43 12.88 6.62
N PHE A 428 11.92 11.66 6.41
CA PHE A 428 11.50 10.78 7.50
C PHE A 428 12.66 10.38 8.40
N THR A 429 13.78 9.97 7.82
CA THR A 429 15.00 9.62 8.56
C THR A 429 15.56 10.83 9.33
N ASP A 430 15.71 11.98 8.67
CA ASP A 430 16.26 13.18 9.28
C ASP A 430 15.41 13.67 10.48
N VAL A 431 14.09 13.64 10.35
CA VAL A 431 13.17 14.02 11.44
C VAL A 431 13.32 13.07 12.64
N LEU A 432 13.43 11.76 12.39
CA LEU A 432 13.62 10.78 13.47
C LEU A 432 14.99 10.92 14.13
N GLU A 433 16.06 11.08 13.36
CA GLU A 433 17.42 11.25 13.90
C GLU A 433 17.53 12.53 14.75
N ASN A 434 16.95 13.63 14.27
CA ASN A 434 16.94 14.89 15.00
C ASN A 434 16.11 14.82 16.29
N SER A 435 14.99 14.09 16.31
CA SER A 435 14.17 13.96 17.53
C SER A 435 14.74 12.95 18.52
N PHE A 436 15.17 11.78 18.05
CA PHE A 436 15.53 10.65 18.90
C PHE A 436 17.01 10.64 19.31
N LEU A 437 17.91 11.15 18.48
CA LEU A 437 19.35 10.93 18.66
C LEU A 437 20.10 12.20 19.09
N MET A 438 19.68 13.38 18.62
CA MET A 438 20.31 14.65 19.03
C MET A 438 19.98 15.05 20.47
N ASN A 439 18.84 14.62 21.01
CA ASN A 439 18.41 14.94 22.38
C ASN A 439 19.18 14.19 23.49
N ASN A 440 20.06 13.24 23.13
CA ASN A 440 20.89 12.50 24.08
C ASN A 440 22.27 13.14 24.35
N LYS A 441 22.51 14.37 23.87
CA LYS A 441 23.79 15.11 24.02
C LYS A 441 23.83 16.12 25.18
N HIS A 442 22.93 16.05 26.15
CA HIS A 442 22.90 16.97 27.30
C HIS A 442 23.08 16.27 28.64
#